data_AF-A0A2N5XC52-F1
#
_entry.id   AF-A0A2N5XC52-F1
#
_cell.length_a   1.000
_cell.length_b   1.000
_cell.length_c   1.000
_cell.angle_alpha   90.00
_cell.angle_beta   90.00
_cell.angle_gamma   90.00
#
_symmetry.space_group_name_H-M   'P 1'
#
loop_
_entity.id
_entity.type
_entity.pdbx_description
1 polymer ?
#
loop_
_entity_poly.entity_id
_entity_poly.type
_entity_poly.pdbx_seq_one_letter_code
_entity_poly.pdbx_strand_id
1 'polypeptide(L)'
;MTTQHEPNTTPPTEEERPPTPAGEFDALFHGEHRFHGFARVARLADPALPEEIEPFSFLSADLLHHLADTLALRAGEVLADLGCGRGGPGLWLARAAHAGLVGIDFSPVAVAQARQQAAAFGMSHHARFVTADLIATGLASASTAAAVSIDALQYAPDRMAAASEARRILRPGGRLVLTGWHPHTPGDVRLPARNRHTDWPAVLRSAGFDAVECHSRPAWTDIWMRIYRVALRQGDPGGDTALAGLQGEALRRLPTAHLLRRVAVTAVAP
;
A
#
# COMPACT_ATOMS: atom_id res chain seq x y z
N MET A 1 -44.22 14.27 -31.49
CA MET A 1 -42.89 14.84 -31.15
C MET A 1 -42.61 14.47 -29.70
N THR A 2 -41.89 13.37 -29.49
CA THR A 2 -41.52 12.87 -28.16
C THR A 2 -40.02 13.10 -28.02
N THR A 3 -39.64 14.13 -27.28
CA THR A 3 -38.24 14.44 -26.97
C THR A 3 -37.72 13.40 -25.98
N GLN A 4 -36.82 12.53 -26.44
CA GLN A 4 -36.00 11.70 -25.57
C GLN A 4 -34.99 12.60 -24.86
N HIS A 5 -35.03 12.62 -23.53
CA HIS A 5 -33.95 13.14 -22.70
C HIS A 5 -32.86 12.07 -22.66
N GLU A 6 -31.74 12.31 -23.33
CA GLU A 6 -30.52 11.54 -23.09
C GLU A 6 -29.99 11.89 -21.69
N PRO A 7 -29.69 10.90 -20.83
CA PRO A 7 -29.06 11.17 -19.55
C PRO A 7 -27.64 11.66 -19.81
N ASN A 8 -27.40 12.92 -19.46
CA ASN A 8 -26.09 13.54 -19.43
C ASN A 8 -25.22 12.80 -18.40
N THR A 9 -24.50 11.77 -18.84
CA THR A 9 -23.61 10.97 -18.00
C THR A 9 -22.21 11.53 -18.08
N THR A 10 -22.02 12.73 -17.50
CA THR A 10 -20.68 13.17 -17.13
C THR A 10 -20.12 12.14 -16.16
N PRO A 11 -18.98 11.50 -16.44
CA PRO A 11 -18.39 10.55 -15.50
C PRO A 11 -18.15 11.25 -14.16
N PRO A 12 -18.42 10.58 -13.02
CA PRO A 12 -18.30 11.19 -11.71
C PRO A 12 -16.87 11.73 -11.52
N THR A 13 -16.78 12.89 -10.86
CA THR A 13 -15.49 13.42 -10.47
C THR A 13 -14.81 12.41 -9.53
N GLU A 14 -13.48 12.39 -9.48
CA GLU A 14 -12.76 11.43 -8.62
C GLU A 14 -13.10 11.58 -7.12
N GLU A 15 -13.70 12.71 -6.76
CA GLU A 15 -14.22 13.09 -5.45
C GLU A 15 -15.55 12.38 -5.09
N GLU A 16 -16.32 11.97 -6.09
CA GLU A 16 -17.62 11.29 -5.96
C GLU A 16 -17.52 9.78 -6.22
N ARG A 17 -16.34 9.29 -6.62
CA ARG A 17 -16.17 7.87 -6.93
C ARG A 17 -16.15 7.07 -5.62
N PRO A 18 -17.03 6.05 -5.47
CA PRO A 18 -17.01 5.20 -4.29
C PRO A 18 -15.65 4.52 -4.10
N PRO A 19 -15.35 4.02 -2.89
CA PRO A 19 -14.16 3.20 -2.66
C PRO A 19 -14.06 2.12 -3.73
N THR A 20 -12.87 1.91 -4.29
CA THR A 20 -12.64 0.90 -5.30
C THR A 20 -13.09 -0.47 -4.74
N PRO A 21 -14.10 -1.13 -5.36
CA PRO A 21 -14.62 -2.39 -4.83
C PRO A 21 -13.56 -3.48 -4.84
N ALA A 22 -13.70 -4.47 -3.95
CA ALA A 22 -12.79 -5.60 -3.88
C ALA A 22 -12.60 -6.31 -5.23
N GLY A 23 -13.66 -6.43 -6.03
CA GLY A 23 -13.60 -7.06 -7.35
C GLY A 23 -12.69 -6.36 -8.36
N GLU A 24 -12.51 -5.04 -8.28
CA GLU A 24 -11.54 -4.32 -9.13
C GLU A 24 -10.10 -4.68 -8.75
N PHE A 25 -9.82 -4.81 -7.44
CA PHE A 25 -8.51 -5.26 -6.97
C PHE A 25 -8.27 -6.74 -7.25
N ASP A 26 -9.29 -7.59 -7.14
CA ASP A 26 -9.18 -9.02 -7.47
C ASP A 26 -8.74 -9.23 -8.92
N ALA A 27 -9.30 -8.47 -9.87
CA ALA A 27 -8.89 -8.52 -11.28
C ALA A 27 -7.43 -8.08 -11.50
N LEU A 28 -6.95 -7.09 -10.74
CA LEU A 28 -5.55 -6.66 -10.77
C LEU A 28 -4.63 -7.75 -10.17
N PHE A 29 -5.00 -8.35 -9.05
CA PHE A 29 -4.23 -9.43 -8.43
C PHE A 29 -4.18 -10.69 -9.28
N HIS A 30 -5.26 -11.02 -10.00
CA HIS A 30 -5.25 -12.10 -10.99
C HIS A 30 -4.30 -11.81 -12.16
N GLY A 31 -4.30 -10.59 -12.69
CA GLY A 31 -3.36 -10.16 -13.71
C GLY A 31 -1.92 -10.25 -13.25
N GLU A 32 -1.63 -9.66 -12.09
CA GLU A 32 -0.27 -9.63 -11.54
C GLU A 32 0.25 -11.04 -11.24
N HIS A 33 -0.56 -11.92 -10.66
CA HIS A 33 -0.16 -13.31 -10.39
C HIS A 33 0.15 -14.10 -11.66
N ARG A 34 -0.52 -13.79 -12.78
CA ARG A 34 -0.32 -14.49 -14.04
C ARG A 34 0.86 -13.94 -14.85
N PHE A 35 1.06 -12.63 -14.85
CA PHE A 35 1.96 -11.96 -15.80
C PHE A 35 3.13 -11.23 -15.15
N HIS A 36 3.08 -11.01 -13.83
CA HIS A 36 4.08 -10.29 -13.04
C HIS A 36 4.47 -8.93 -13.65
N GLY A 37 3.52 -8.26 -14.31
CA GLY A 37 3.76 -7.06 -15.10
C GLY A 37 4.24 -5.90 -14.24
N PHE A 38 3.55 -5.66 -13.12
CA PHE A 38 3.94 -4.64 -12.16
C PHE A 38 5.30 -4.98 -11.55
N ALA A 39 5.47 -6.19 -11.02
CA ALA A 39 6.72 -6.61 -10.38
C ALA A 39 7.91 -6.53 -11.34
N ARG A 40 7.73 -6.84 -12.62
CA ARG A 40 8.75 -6.66 -13.66
C ARG A 40 9.10 -5.18 -13.85
N VAL A 41 8.11 -4.31 -13.99
CA VAL A 41 8.33 -2.85 -14.13
C VAL A 41 9.03 -2.27 -12.91
N ALA A 42 8.62 -2.67 -11.70
CA ALA A 42 9.23 -2.23 -10.45
C ALA A 42 10.73 -2.58 -10.40
N ARG A 43 11.09 -3.82 -10.74
CA ARG A 43 12.49 -4.27 -10.83
C ARG A 43 13.30 -3.53 -11.89
N LEU A 44 12.71 -3.25 -13.04
CA LEU A 44 13.36 -2.44 -14.09
C LEU A 44 13.60 -0.99 -13.64
N ALA A 45 12.73 -0.44 -12.78
CA ALA A 45 12.89 0.90 -12.23
C ALA A 45 13.92 0.94 -11.08
N ASP A 46 13.94 -0.10 -10.25
CA ASP A 46 14.86 -0.25 -9.12
C ASP A 46 15.45 -1.68 -9.06
N PRO A 47 16.58 -1.92 -9.73
CA PRO A 47 17.24 -3.24 -9.75
C PRO A 47 17.76 -3.71 -8.39
N ALA A 48 17.84 -2.82 -7.39
CA ALA A 48 18.27 -3.17 -6.04
C ALA A 48 17.12 -3.76 -5.20
N LEU A 49 15.88 -3.72 -5.69
CA LEU A 49 14.74 -4.28 -4.97
C LEU A 49 14.80 -5.82 -4.99
N PRO A 50 14.69 -6.51 -3.84
CA PRO A 50 14.76 -7.96 -3.78
C PRO A 50 13.73 -8.63 -4.69
N GLU A 51 14.18 -9.60 -5.49
CA GLU A 51 13.36 -10.23 -6.52
C GLU A 51 12.17 -10.98 -5.94
N GLU A 52 12.36 -11.65 -4.79
CA GLU A 52 11.33 -12.48 -4.17
C GLU A 52 10.11 -11.70 -3.66
N ILE A 53 10.19 -10.37 -3.54
CA ILE A 53 9.11 -9.54 -3.00
C ILE A 53 7.94 -9.43 -3.97
N GLU A 54 8.17 -9.51 -5.28
CA GLU A 54 7.13 -9.32 -6.31
C GLU A 54 6.15 -8.17 -5.98
N PRO A 55 6.64 -6.92 -5.88
CA PRO A 55 5.84 -5.82 -5.35
C PRO A 55 4.64 -5.50 -6.25
N PHE A 56 3.51 -5.21 -5.61
CA PHE A 56 2.35 -4.57 -6.24
C PHE A 56 2.13 -3.19 -5.60
N SER A 57 3.20 -2.39 -5.53
CA SER A 57 3.26 -1.07 -4.89
C SER A 57 4.45 -0.28 -5.40
N PHE A 58 4.57 1.00 -5.05
CA PHE A 58 5.70 1.84 -5.51
C PHE A 58 6.87 1.83 -4.51
N LEU A 59 7.09 0.68 -3.87
CA LEU A 59 8.18 0.45 -2.95
C LEU A 59 9.52 0.43 -3.70
N SER A 60 10.52 1.14 -3.18
CA SER A 60 11.91 1.06 -3.62
C SER A 60 12.74 0.27 -2.62
N ALA A 61 13.93 -0.20 -3.02
CA ALA A 61 14.86 -0.90 -2.14
C ALA A 61 15.28 -0.04 -0.95
N ASP A 62 15.61 1.24 -1.20
CA ASP A 62 15.96 2.18 -0.13
C ASP A 62 14.79 2.42 0.84
N LEU A 63 13.56 2.52 0.32
CA LEU A 63 12.38 2.65 1.17
C LEU A 63 12.14 1.37 1.97
N LEU A 64 12.26 0.19 1.37
CA LEU A 64 12.12 -1.10 2.06
C LEU A 64 13.11 -1.24 3.23
N HIS A 65 14.38 -0.92 3.02
CA HIS A 65 15.38 -0.93 4.10
C HIS A 65 15.05 0.09 5.18
N HIS A 66 14.61 1.29 4.80
CA HIS A 66 14.14 2.27 5.78
C HIS A 66 12.96 1.74 6.60
N LEU A 67 11.99 1.05 6.00
CA LEU A 67 10.89 0.42 6.74
C LEU A 67 11.41 -0.64 7.71
N ALA A 68 12.34 -1.50 7.28
CA ALA A 68 12.94 -2.54 8.14
C ALA A 68 13.63 -1.94 9.37
N ASP A 69 14.46 -0.91 9.17
CA ASP A 69 15.17 -0.23 10.26
C ASP A 69 14.18 0.43 11.23
N THR A 70 13.14 1.06 10.70
CA THR A 70 12.24 1.91 11.51
C THR A 70 11.18 1.10 12.26
N LEU A 71 10.80 -0.07 11.76
CA LEU A 71 9.95 -1.01 12.49
C LEU A 71 10.63 -1.51 13.77
N ALA A 72 11.97 -1.58 13.79
CA ALA A 72 12.77 -2.05 14.93
C ALA A 72 12.29 -3.42 15.48
N LEU A 73 11.79 -4.28 14.58
CA LEU A 73 11.20 -5.56 14.89
C LEU A 73 12.27 -6.56 15.35
N ARG A 74 11.96 -7.34 16.38
CA ARG A 74 12.90 -8.32 16.95
C ARG A 74 12.47 -9.75 16.67
N ALA A 75 13.43 -10.67 16.78
CA ALA A 75 13.18 -12.10 16.64
C ALA A 75 12.09 -12.57 17.61
N GLY A 76 11.18 -13.40 17.11
CA GLY A 76 10.03 -13.93 17.86
C GLY A 76 8.87 -12.96 18.06
N GLU A 77 8.98 -11.70 17.63
CA GLU A 77 7.87 -10.75 17.65
C GLU A 77 6.91 -10.96 16.47
N VAL A 78 5.78 -10.24 16.46
CA VAL A 78 4.76 -10.33 15.41
C VAL A 78 4.60 -8.98 14.72
N LEU A 79 4.72 -8.99 13.39
CA LEU A 79 4.40 -7.89 12.49
C LEU A 79 2.97 -8.03 11.96
N ALA A 80 2.16 -6.97 12.05
CA ALA A 80 0.95 -6.83 11.24
C ALA A 80 1.28 -6.14 9.91
N ASP A 81 0.86 -6.70 8.77
CA ASP A 81 0.92 -6.05 7.46
C ASP A 81 -0.51 -5.67 7.03
N LEU A 82 -0.83 -4.39 7.17
CA LEU A 82 -2.14 -3.79 6.95
C LEU A 82 -2.30 -3.40 5.48
N GLY A 83 -3.04 -4.23 4.74
CA GLY A 83 -3.15 -4.18 3.28
C GLY A 83 -2.00 -4.93 2.62
N CYS A 84 -1.81 -6.18 3.01
CA CYS A 84 -0.62 -6.95 2.65
C CYS A 84 -0.54 -7.32 1.16
N GLY A 85 -1.64 -7.18 0.40
CA GLY A 85 -1.71 -7.63 -0.99
C GLY A 85 -1.25 -9.07 -1.13
N ARG A 86 -0.29 -9.30 -2.02
CA ARG A 86 0.31 -10.62 -2.29
C ARG A 86 1.37 -11.04 -1.25
N GLY A 87 1.54 -10.28 -0.17
CA GLY A 87 2.34 -10.61 1.02
C GLY A 87 3.84 -10.34 0.93
N GLY A 88 4.39 -10.06 -0.26
CA GLY A 88 5.84 -10.01 -0.48
C GLY A 88 6.63 -9.08 0.46
N PRO A 89 6.30 -7.78 0.56
CA PRO A 89 7.04 -6.86 1.43
C PRO A 89 6.95 -7.25 2.91
N GLY A 90 5.76 -7.57 3.43
CA GLY A 90 5.56 -8.00 4.82
C GLY A 90 6.31 -9.29 5.14
N LEU A 91 6.29 -10.27 4.23
CA LEU A 91 7.06 -11.52 4.35
C LEU A 91 8.56 -11.24 4.39
N TRP A 92 9.07 -10.38 3.52
CA TRP A 92 10.49 -10.02 3.51
C TRP A 92 10.91 -9.37 4.82
N LEU A 93 10.14 -8.40 5.30
CA LEU A 93 10.40 -7.68 6.57
C LEU A 93 10.40 -8.64 7.77
N ALA A 94 9.37 -9.49 7.88
CA ALA A 94 9.25 -10.44 8.97
C ALA A 94 10.36 -11.51 8.93
N ARG A 95 10.70 -12.03 7.74
CA ARG A 95 11.80 -12.99 7.57
C ARG A 95 13.14 -12.40 7.98
N ALA A 96 13.43 -11.17 7.54
CA ALA A 96 14.68 -10.48 7.86
C ALA A 96 14.86 -10.26 9.38
N ALA A 97 13.76 -10.08 10.11
CA ALA A 97 13.76 -9.90 11.55
C ALA A 97 13.63 -11.21 12.36
N HIS A 98 13.49 -12.37 11.72
CA HIS A 98 13.10 -13.64 12.37
C HIS A 98 11.81 -13.53 13.20
N ALA A 99 10.83 -12.79 12.66
CA ALA A 99 9.55 -12.51 13.28
C ALA A 99 8.41 -13.27 12.61
N GLY A 100 7.28 -13.38 13.31
CA GLY A 100 6.02 -13.82 12.74
C GLY A 100 5.31 -12.70 11.96
N LEU A 101 4.44 -13.09 11.04
CA LEU A 101 3.65 -12.18 10.22
C LEU A 101 2.15 -12.48 10.34
N VAL A 102 1.35 -11.42 10.46
CA VAL A 102 -0.08 -11.46 10.19
C VAL A 102 -0.39 -10.46 9.09
N GLY A 103 -0.70 -10.94 7.89
CA GLY A 103 -1.15 -10.09 6.78
C GLY A 103 -2.68 -9.93 6.79
N ILE A 104 -3.15 -8.71 6.54
CA ILE A 104 -4.56 -8.36 6.45
C ILE A 104 -4.81 -7.70 5.11
N ASP A 105 -5.81 -8.18 4.36
CA ASP A 105 -6.26 -7.54 3.13
C ASP A 105 -7.76 -7.79 2.95
N PHE A 106 -8.49 -6.84 2.35
CA PHE A 106 -9.92 -7.06 2.07
C PHE A 106 -10.13 -8.02 0.89
N SER A 107 -9.12 -8.21 0.04
CA SER A 107 -9.18 -9.11 -1.11
C SER A 107 -8.91 -10.57 -0.70
N PRO A 108 -9.90 -11.48 -0.85
CA PRO A 108 -9.66 -12.91 -0.62
C PRO A 108 -8.67 -13.49 -1.64
N VAL A 109 -8.60 -12.94 -2.85
CA VAL A 109 -7.63 -13.34 -3.89
C VAL A 109 -6.21 -13.01 -3.44
N ALA A 110 -5.97 -11.78 -2.98
CA ALA A 110 -4.68 -11.35 -2.46
C ALA A 110 -4.22 -12.24 -1.30
N VAL A 111 -5.11 -12.49 -0.33
CA VAL A 111 -4.85 -13.36 0.82
C VAL A 111 -4.50 -14.78 0.41
N ALA A 112 -5.18 -15.35 -0.58
CA ALA A 112 -4.86 -16.68 -1.10
C ALA A 112 -3.47 -16.72 -1.74
N GLN A 113 -3.12 -15.70 -2.53
CA GLN A 113 -1.79 -15.58 -3.15
C GLN A 113 -0.69 -15.34 -2.11
N ALA A 114 -0.94 -14.53 -1.08
CA ALA A 114 0.00 -14.27 -0.01
C ALA A 114 0.36 -15.55 0.79
N ARG A 115 -0.62 -16.44 0.98
CA ARG A 115 -0.36 -17.78 1.57
C ARG A 115 0.55 -18.62 0.69
N GLN A 116 0.41 -18.56 -0.64
CA GLN A 116 1.32 -19.25 -1.56
C GLN A 116 2.73 -18.63 -1.49
N GLN A 117 2.82 -17.30 -1.48
CA GLN A 117 4.10 -16.59 -1.38
C GLN A 117 4.83 -16.90 -0.07
N ALA A 118 4.10 -17.05 1.04
CA ALA A 118 4.71 -17.43 2.31
C ALA A 118 5.45 -18.77 2.25
N ALA A 119 4.99 -19.72 1.43
CA ALA A 119 5.73 -20.97 1.20
C ALA A 119 7.04 -20.73 0.45
N ALA A 120 7.04 -19.87 -0.57
CA ALA A 120 8.25 -19.49 -1.29
C ALA A 120 9.26 -18.75 -0.39
N PHE A 121 8.79 -18.01 0.61
CA PHE A 121 9.63 -17.36 1.62
C PHE A 121 10.10 -18.30 2.74
N GLY A 122 9.63 -19.55 2.80
CA GLY A 122 9.90 -20.47 3.92
C GLY A 122 9.21 -20.06 5.23
N MET A 123 8.13 -19.28 5.14
CA MET A 123 7.42 -18.68 6.28
C MET A 123 6.05 -19.30 6.56
N SER A 124 5.66 -20.41 5.92
CA SER A 124 4.33 -21.03 6.09
C SER A 124 3.94 -21.31 7.54
N HIS A 125 4.90 -21.55 8.43
CA HIS A 125 4.67 -21.79 9.85
C HIS A 125 4.70 -20.53 10.72
N HIS A 126 5.18 -19.41 10.17
CA HIS A 126 5.38 -18.14 10.89
C HIS A 126 4.53 -16.99 10.32
N ALA A 127 3.87 -17.18 9.19
CA ALA A 127 3.00 -16.21 8.55
C ALA A 127 1.56 -16.74 8.43
N ARG A 128 0.58 -15.91 8.80
CA ARG A 128 -0.83 -16.16 8.52
C ARG A 128 -1.48 -14.94 7.87
N PHE A 129 -2.54 -15.17 7.11
CA PHE A 129 -3.21 -14.12 6.34
C PHE A 129 -4.72 -14.18 6.59
N VAL A 130 -5.32 -13.01 6.80
CA VAL A 130 -6.73 -12.83 7.15
C VAL A 130 -7.40 -11.91 6.14
N THR A 131 -8.56 -12.32 5.65
CA THR A 131 -9.41 -11.44 4.84
C THR A 131 -10.25 -10.58 5.77
N ALA A 132 -9.96 -9.28 5.87
CA ALA A 132 -10.65 -8.34 6.75
C ALA A 132 -10.47 -6.88 6.28
N ASP A 133 -11.32 -5.99 6.78
CA ASP A 133 -11.19 -4.55 6.55
C ASP A 133 -10.12 -3.95 7.50
N LEU A 134 -9.43 -2.90 7.03
CA LEU A 134 -8.41 -2.19 7.82
C LEU A 134 -9.00 -1.43 9.01
N ILE A 135 -10.30 -1.15 9.02
CA ILE A 135 -11.00 -0.55 10.17
C ILE A 135 -11.45 -1.60 11.20
N ALA A 136 -11.40 -2.90 10.86
CA ALA A 136 -11.85 -4.01 11.69
C ALA A 136 -11.09 -5.30 11.34
N THR A 137 -9.83 -5.39 11.78
CA THR A 137 -8.91 -6.48 11.41
C THR A 137 -9.27 -7.84 12.02
N GLY A 138 -10.07 -7.84 13.09
CA GLY A 138 -10.37 -9.02 13.89
C GLY A 138 -9.21 -9.49 14.79
N LEU A 139 -8.10 -8.75 14.86
CA LEU A 139 -7.00 -9.06 15.75
C LEU A 139 -7.30 -8.64 17.19
N ALA A 140 -6.71 -9.38 18.15
CA ALA A 140 -6.79 -8.98 19.55
C ALA A 140 -6.06 -7.66 19.79
N SER A 141 -6.53 -6.87 20.75
CA SER A 141 -5.85 -5.65 21.16
C SER A 141 -4.46 -5.97 21.70
N ALA A 142 -3.49 -5.07 21.48
CA ALA A 142 -2.12 -5.23 21.96
C ALA A 142 -1.44 -6.57 21.60
N SER A 143 -1.76 -7.13 20.43
CA SER A 143 -1.29 -8.46 20.00
C SER A 143 -0.07 -8.45 19.07
N THR A 144 0.34 -7.28 18.59
CA THR A 144 1.46 -7.13 17.66
C THR A 144 2.50 -6.17 18.18
N ALA A 145 3.77 -6.43 17.85
CA ALA A 145 4.89 -5.59 18.26
C ALA A 145 5.10 -4.42 17.31
N ALA A 146 4.80 -4.63 16.02
CA ALA A 146 4.86 -3.60 15.00
C ALA A 146 3.77 -3.83 13.95
N ALA A 147 3.45 -2.78 13.22
CA ALA A 147 2.53 -2.77 12.10
C ALA A 147 3.16 -2.01 10.93
N VAL A 148 2.97 -2.52 9.72
CA VAL A 148 3.36 -1.85 8.49
C VAL A 148 2.13 -1.69 7.59
N SER A 149 2.06 -0.60 6.83
CA SER A 149 1.09 -0.46 5.73
C SER A 149 1.76 0.19 4.53
N ILE A 150 1.96 -0.59 3.46
CA ILE A 150 2.67 -0.12 2.27
C ILE A 150 1.64 0.24 1.22
N ASP A 151 1.42 1.55 1.03
CA ASP A 151 0.50 2.15 0.05
C ASP A 151 -0.97 1.75 0.20
N ALA A 152 -1.37 1.14 1.33
CA ALA A 152 -2.69 0.55 1.48
C ALA A 152 -3.64 1.33 2.42
N LEU A 153 -3.17 1.83 3.57
CA LEU A 153 -4.05 2.47 4.58
C LEU A 153 -4.88 3.64 4.04
N GLN A 154 -4.40 4.29 2.98
CA GLN A 154 -5.06 5.39 2.29
C GLN A 154 -6.34 5.02 1.53
N TYR A 155 -6.55 3.72 1.29
CA TYR A 155 -7.75 3.17 0.67
C TYR A 155 -8.83 2.80 1.68
N ALA A 156 -8.54 2.90 2.99
CA ALA A 156 -9.56 2.71 4.01
C ALA A 156 -10.68 3.76 3.83
N PRO A 157 -11.97 3.37 3.97
CA PRO A 157 -13.10 4.28 3.82
C PRO A 157 -13.06 5.40 4.89
N ASP A 158 -12.55 5.06 6.08
CA ASP A 158 -12.29 5.99 7.16
C ASP A 158 -10.84 5.81 7.64
N ARG A 159 -9.99 6.78 7.33
CA ARG A 159 -8.57 6.79 7.74
C ARG A 159 -8.42 6.89 9.25
N MET A 160 -9.34 7.58 9.91
CA MET A 160 -9.31 7.74 11.36
C MET A 160 -9.63 6.41 12.04
N ALA A 161 -10.65 5.71 11.55
CA ALA A 161 -10.98 4.36 12.03
C ALA A 161 -9.82 3.38 11.76
N ALA A 162 -9.22 3.39 10.58
CA ALA A 162 -8.09 2.52 10.24
C ALA A 162 -6.85 2.80 11.11
N ALA A 163 -6.52 4.08 11.36
CA ALA A 163 -5.44 4.44 12.28
C ALA A 163 -5.75 4.03 13.73
N SER A 164 -7.01 4.16 14.17
CA SER A 164 -7.43 3.74 15.52
C SER A 164 -7.32 2.21 15.67
N GLU A 165 -7.70 1.46 14.64
CA GLU A 165 -7.57 0.01 14.61
C GLU A 165 -6.10 -0.43 14.59
N ALA A 166 -5.25 0.22 13.78
CA ALA A 166 -3.81 0.00 13.79
C ALA A 166 -3.20 0.24 15.18
N ARG A 167 -3.62 1.31 15.87
CA ARG A 167 -3.20 1.57 17.26
C ARG A 167 -3.67 0.47 18.21
N ARG A 168 -4.93 0.06 18.10
CA ARG A 168 -5.55 -0.94 19.00
C ARG A 168 -4.80 -2.27 18.98
N ILE A 169 -4.36 -2.73 17.81
CA ILE A 169 -3.68 -4.03 17.66
C ILE A 169 -2.21 -4.00 18.11
N LEU A 170 -1.62 -2.81 18.22
CA LEU A 170 -0.24 -2.63 18.69
C LEU A 170 -0.19 -2.68 20.21
N ARG A 171 0.80 -3.37 20.76
CA ARG A 171 1.13 -3.30 22.18
C ARG A 171 1.66 -1.89 22.54
N PRO A 172 1.65 -1.49 23.81
CA PRO A 172 2.32 -0.26 24.25
C PRO A 172 3.79 -0.23 23.80
N GLY A 173 4.23 0.90 23.26
CA GLY A 173 5.55 1.06 22.64
C GLY A 173 5.72 0.38 21.27
N GLY A 174 4.68 -0.27 20.74
CA GLY A 174 4.67 -0.86 19.41
C GLY A 174 4.70 0.19 18.30
N ARG A 175 5.32 -0.13 17.17
CA ARG A 175 5.58 0.83 16.09
C ARG A 175 4.66 0.62 14.90
N LEU A 176 4.08 1.70 14.38
CA LEU A 176 3.45 1.73 13.06
C LEU A 176 4.39 2.42 12.08
N VAL A 177 4.59 1.83 10.90
CA VAL A 177 5.22 2.51 9.76
C VAL A 177 4.32 2.38 8.54
N LEU A 178 3.92 3.50 7.94
CA LEU A 178 3.10 3.50 6.72
C LEU A 178 3.78 4.27 5.59
N THR A 179 3.49 3.90 4.35
CA THR A 179 3.90 4.67 3.16
C THR A 179 2.69 5.31 2.49
N GLY A 180 2.93 6.43 1.83
CA GLY A 180 1.89 7.09 1.04
C GLY A 180 2.40 8.33 0.33
N TRP A 181 1.46 9.17 -0.08
CA TRP A 181 1.74 10.41 -0.80
C TRP A 181 1.10 11.59 -0.10
N HIS A 182 1.89 12.62 0.15
CA HIS A 182 1.44 13.89 0.68
C HIS A 182 1.50 14.99 -0.39
N PRO A 183 0.51 15.89 -0.44
CA PRO A 183 0.56 17.05 -1.30
C PRO A 183 1.66 18.02 -0.84
N HIS A 184 2.36 18.63 -1.79
CA HIS A 184 3.23 19.78 -1.49
C HIS A 184 2.40 20.97 -1.02
N THR A 185 1.25 21.18 -1.68
CA THR A 185 0.27 22.21 -1.32
C THR A 185 -1.05 21.52 -0.99
N PRO A 186 -1.45 21.45 0.30
CA PRO A 186 -2.75 20.91 0.69
C PRO A 186 -3.91 21.61 -0.04
N GLY A 187 -4.86 20.83 -0.53
CA GLY A 187 -6.03 21.31 -1.28
C GLY A 187 -5.78 21.60 -2.76
N ASP A 188 -4.62 21.26 -3.33
CA ASP A 188 -4.39 21.43 -4.76
C ASP A 188 -5.35 20.55 -5.59
N VAL A 189 -6.32 21.20 -6.24
CA VAL A 189 -7.41 20.55 -6.97
C VAL A 189 -6.94 19.71 -8.17
N ARG A 190 -5.69 19.91 -8.63
CA ARG A 190 -5.09 19.09 -9.69
C ARG A 190 -4.74 17.68 -9.22
N LEU A 191 -4.67 17.47 -7.91
CA LEU A 191 -4.47 16.15 -7.32
C LEU A 191 -5.77 15.36 -7.27
N PRO A 192 -5.71 14.01 -7.31
CA PRO A 192 -6.84 13.18 -6.92
C PRO A 192 -7.37 13.55 -5.54
N ALA A 193 -8.70 13.56 -5.38
CA ALA A 193 -9.37 13.91 -4.12
C ALA A 193 -8.78 13.19 -2.90
N ARG A 194 -8.51 11.89 -3.02
CA ARG A 194 -7.86 11.09 -1.97
C ARG A 194 -6.50 11.62 -1.53
N ASN A 195 -5.75 12.35 -2.35
CA ASN A 195 -4.43 12.87 -2.01
C ASN A 195 -4.43 14.37 -1.68
N ARG A 196 -5.48 15.13 -2.03
CA ARG A 196 -5.53 16.59 -1.85
C ARG A 196 -5.28 17.03 -0.40
N HIS A 197 -5.77 16.25 0.55
CA HIS A 197 -5.73 16.59 1.98
C HIS A 197 -5.08 15.49 2.83
N THR A 198 -4.24 14.65 2.23
CA THR A 198 -3.56 13.61 3.03
C THR A 198 -2.57 14.25 4.00
N ASP A 199 -2.82 14.05 5.29
CA ASP A 199 -1.94 14.39 6.40
C ASP A 199 -1.95 13.24 7.42
N TRP A 200 -1.16 12.22 7.15
CA TRP A 200 -1.05 11.07 8.05
C TRP A 200 -0.56 11.44 9.46
N PRO A 201 0.43 12.34 9.66
CA PRO A 201 0.79 12.78 10.99
C PRO A 201 -0.37 13.34 11.80
N ALA A 202 -1.23 14.17 11.22
CA ALA A 202 -2.40 14.69 11.90
C ALA A 202 -3.39 13.57 12.25
N VAL A 203 -3.64 12.64 11.32
CA VAL A 203 -4.52 11.48 11.54
C VAL A 203 -3.98 10.60 12.67
N LEU A 204 -2.69 10.23 12.64
CA LEU A 204 -2.10 9.35 13.64
C LEU A 204 -2.08 9.98 15.04
N ARG A 205 -1.74 11.27 15.16
CA ARG A 205 -1.82 11.99 16.45
C ARG A 205 -3.25 12.02 16.97
N SER A 206 -4.24 12.25 16.10
CA SER A 206 -5.66 12.23 16.46
C SER A 206 -6.12 10.83 16.89
N ALA A 207 -5.48 9.76 16.40
CA ALA A 207 -5.72 8.38 16.84
C ALA A 207 -5.15 8.09 18.24
N GLY A 208 -4.33 9.01 18.78
CA GLY A 208 -3.62 8.82 20.04
C GLY A 208 -2.29 8.08 19.89
N PHE A 209 -1.62 8.17 18.74
CA PHE A 209 -0.22 7.76 18.61
C PHE A 209 0.73 8.86 19.13
N ASP A 210 1.83 8.41 19.72
CA ASP A 210 2.97 9.21 20.13
C ASP A 210 4.10 9.18 19.08
N ALA A 211 5.12 10.02 19.27
CA ALA A 211 6.35 10.05 18.46
C ALA A 211 6.11 10.00 16.94
N VAL A 212 5.13 10.76 16.47
CA VAL A 212 4.70 10.74 15.07
C VAL A 212 5.64 11.57 14.20
N GLU A 213 6.39 10.91 13.32
CA GLU A 213 7.35 11.52 12.40
C GLU A 213 6.99 11.24 10.93
N CYS A 214 7.34 12.16 10.05
CA CYS A 214 7.09 12.04 8.61
C CYS A 214 8.40 12.25 7.86
N HIS A 215 8.83 11.23 7.16
CA HIS A 215 10.06 11.20 6.39
C HIS A 215 9.75 11.23 4.90
N SER A 216 10.54 11.96 4.14
CA SER A 216 10.53 11.89 2.67
C SER A 216 11.93 12.05 2.14
N ARG A 217 12.27 11.31 1.08
CA ARG A 217 13.53 11.46 0.35
C ARG A 217 13.23 11.70 -1.14
N PRO A 218 13.96 12.60 -1.83
CA PRO A 218 13.80 12.79 -3.27
C PRO A 218 13.89 11.47 -4.04
N ALA A 219 14.85 10.60 -3.67
CA ALA A 219 15.04 9.29 -4.28
C ALA A 219 13.78 8.39 -4.28
N TRP A 220 12.95 8.43 -3.23
CA TRP A 220 11.71 7.66 -3.19
C TRP A 220 10.68 8.17 -4.19
N THR A 221 10.59 9.49 -4.34
CA THR A 221 9.71 10.12 -5.32
C THR A 221 10.20 9.85 -6.75
N ASP A 222 11.51 9.86 -6.96
CA ASP A 222 12.13 9.57 -8.26
C ASP A 222 11.88 8.13 -8.71
N ILE A 223 12.00 7.14 -7.82
CA ILE A 223 11.69 5.74 -8.15
C ILE A 223 10.22 5.56 -8.49
N TRP A 224 9.31 6.13 -7.69
CA TRP A 224 7.87 6.09 -8.01
C TRP A 224 7.58 6.64 -9.42
N MET A 225 8.11 7.82 -9.77
CA MET A 225 7.94 8.38 -11.12
C MET A 225 8.64 7.54 -12.19
N ARG A 226 9.78 6.92 -11.87
CA ARG A 226 10.49 6.02 -12.78
C ARG A 226 9.68 4.77 -13.08
N ILE A 227 9.00 4.16 -12.11
CA ILE A 227 8.09 3.02 -12.30
C ILE A 227 7.05 3.38 -13.37
N TYR A 228 6.37 4.52 -13.25
CA TYR A 228 5.43 4.98 -14.29
C TYR A 228 6.08 5.14 -15.66
N ARG A 229 7.23 5.81 -15.75
CA ARG A 229 7.93 6.00 -17.04
C ARG A 229 8.39 4.67 -17.65
N VAL A 230 8.80 3.70 -16.84
CA VAL A 230 9.16 2.35 -17.30
C VAL A 230 7.93 1.60 -17.79
N ALA A 231 6.80 1.69 -17.07
CA ALA A 231 5.54 1.07 -17.47
C ALA A 231 5.09 1.54 -18.86
N LEU A 232 5.14 2.85 -19.12
CA LEU A 232 4.79 3.44 -20.42
C LEU A 232 5.74 3.05 -21.56
N ARG A 233 6.93 2.53 -21.25
CA ARG A 233 7.88 1.98 -22.23
C ARG A 233 7.72 0.48 -22.44
N GLN A 234 7.03 -0.24 -21.54
CA GLN A 234 6.55 -1.57 -21.86
C GLN A 234 5.48 -1.36 -22.94
N GLY A 235 5.54 -2.09 -24.06
CA GLY A 235 4.59 -1.90 -25.16
C GLY A 235 3.14 -2.28 -24.81
N ASP A 236 2.43 -2.87 -25.76
CA ASP A 236 1.08 -3.37 -25.52
C ASP A 236 1.05 -4.36 -24.33
N PRO A 237 0.26 -4.12 -23.27
CA PRO A 237 0.13 -5.04 -22.14
C PRO A 237 -0.55 -6.36 -22.53
N GLY A 238 -1.25 -6.42 -23.66
CA GLY A 238 -2.00 -7.60 -24.09
C GLY A 238 -3.03 -8.00 -23.04
N GLY A 239 -2.89 -9.21 -22.47
CA GLY A 239 -3.78 -9.73 -21.42
C GLY A 239 -3.41 -9.34 -19.99
N ASP A 240 -2.31 -8.61 -19.78
CA ASP A 240 -1.78 -8.24 -18.46
C ASP A 240 -2.55 -7.05 -17.87
N THR A 241 -3.60 -7.33 -17.09
CA THR A 241 -4.43 -6.31 -16.46
C THR A 241 -3.69 -5.47 -15.42
N ALA A 242 -2.65 -6.01 -14.79
CA ALA A 242 -1.83 -5.29 -13.83
C ALA A 242 -0.95 -4.24 -14.53
N LEU A 243 -0.27 -4.63 -15.62
CA LEU A 243 0.51 -3.69 -16.43
C LEU A 243 -0.39 -2.65 -17.11
N ALA A 244 -1.53 -3.06 -17.67
CA ALA A 244 -2.49 -2.13 -18.27
C ALA A 244 -3.02 -1.12 -17.24
N GLY A 245 -3.34 -1.58 -16.03
CA GLY A 245 -3.73 -0.72 -14.91
C GLY A 245 -2.65 0.29 -14.55
N LEU A 246 -1.39 -0.17 -14.43
CA LEU A 246 -0.25 0.69 -14.13
C LEU A 246 0.03 1.72 -15.23
N GLN A 247 -0.04 1.34 -16.51
CA GLN A 247 0.12 2.27 -17.64
C GLN A 247 -1.00 3.32 -17.66
N GLY A 248 -2.26 2.90 -17.44
CA GLY A 248 -3.39 3.82 -17.35
C GLY A 248 -3.25 4.79 -16.18
N GLU A 249 -2.77 4.32 -15.02
CA GLU A 249 -2.46 5.18 -13.89
C GLU A 249 -1.31 6.14 -14.20
N ALA A 250 -0.24 5.66 -14.83
CA ALA A 250 0.90 6.48 -15.22
C ALA A 250 0.48 7.64 -16.13
N LEU A 251 -0.36 7.39 -17.13
CA LEU A 251 -0.88 8.46 -18.02
C LEU A 251 -1.68 9.52 -17.25
N ARG A 252 -2.50 9.10 -16.28
CA ARG A 252 -3.32 10.02 -15.47
C ARG A 252 -2.51 10.78 -14.42
N ARG A 253 -1.47 10.17 -13.85
CA ARG A 253 -0.79 10.68 -12.65
C ARG A 253 0.54 11.33 -12.91
N LEU A 254 1.30 10.87 -13.91
CA LEU A 254 2.61 11.42 -14.18
C LEU A 254 2.60 12.95 -14.43
N PRO A 255 1.60 13.56 -15.10
CA PRO A 255 1.53 15.01 -15.28
C PRO A 255 1.46 15.80 -13.97
N THR A 256 0.84 15.25 -12.92
CA THR A 256 0.66 15.92 -11.61
C THR A 256 1.50 15.29 -10.50
N ALA A 257 2.32 14.29 -10.80
CA ALA A 257 3.11 13.56 -9.81
C ALA A 257 4.07 14.47 -9.03
N HIS A 258 4.60 15.51 -9.67
CA HIS A 258 5.49 16.51 -9.05
C HIS A 258 4.82 17.34 -7.95
N LEU A 259 3.50 17.30 -7.84
CA LEU A 259 2.73 17.95 -6.77
C LEU A 259 2.63 17.09 -5.51
N LEU A 260 3.03 15.81 -5.59
CA LEU A 260 3.08 14.86 -4.47
C LEU A 260 4.52 14.56 -4.08
N ARG A 261 4.76 14.37 -2.79
CA ARG A 261 5.97 13.72 -2.28
C ARG A 261 5.63 12.35 -1.74
N ARG A 262 6.51 11.39 -2.00
CA ARG A 262 6.47 10.07 -1.36
C ARG A 262 6.91 10.20 0.10
N VAL A 263 6.12 9.66 1.02
CA VAL A 263 6.39 9.71 2.46
C VAL A 263 6.44 8.32 3.08
N ALA A 264 7.23 8.20 4.14
CA ALA A 264 7.13 7.17 5.16
C ALA A 264 6.78 7.86 6.47
N VAL A 265 5.70 7.43 7.14
CA VAL A 265 5.24 8.03 8.39
C VAL A 265 5.33 6.98 9.47
N THR A 266 5.93 7.37 10.60
CA THR A 266 6.22 6.49 11.72
C THR A 266 5.46 6.99 12.94
N ALA A 267 5.07 6.08 13.81
CA ALA A 267 4.33 6.39 15.01
C ALA A 267 4.50 5.28 16.06
N VAL A 268 4.34 5.64 17.33
CA VAL A 268 4.48 4.72 18.47
C VAL A 268 3.16 4.66 19.23
N ALA A 269 2.66 3.46 19.49
CA ALA A 269 1.49 3.26 20.33
C ALA A 269 1.83 3.61 21.81
N PRO A 270 0.96 4.35 22.52
CA PRO A 270 1.19 4.78 23.90
C PRO A 270 1.23 3.62 24.89
#